data_AF-A0A841TBX5-F1
#
_entry.id   AF-A0A841TBX5-F1
#
_cell.length_a   1.000
_cell.length_b   1.000
_cell.length_c   1.000
_cell.angle_alpha   90.00
_cell.angle_beta   90.00
_cell.angle_gamma   90.00
#
_symmetry.space_group_name_H-M   'P 1'
#
loop_
_entity.id
_entity.type
_entity.pdbx_description
1 polymer ?
#
loop_
_entity_poly.entity_id
_entity_poly.type
_entity_poly.pdbx_seq_one_letter_code
_entity_poly.pdbx_strand_id
1 'polypeptide(L)'
;MPEQVSIVYLDIRYLGEDQHEIHLKSNLMLEGIGEQNHDARIHGTRGGGSHTERQFLISPPLPDTLEQLEFSLIPSAMFIENKIREVVLD
;
A
#
# COMPACT_ATOMS: atom_id res chain seq x y z
N MET A 1 -25.16 -12.99 2.55
CA MET A 1 -23.93 -13.40 3.26
C MET A 1 -22.89 -12.34 2.94
N PRO A 2 -22.21 -11.70 3.91
CA PRO A 2 -21.13 -10.79 3.56
C PRO A 2 -20.06 -11.61 2.83
N GLU A 3 -19.57 -11.11 1.70
CA GLU A 3 -18.44 -11.70 1.01
C GLU A 3 -17.27 -11.74 1.98
N GLN A 4 -16.65 -12.91 2.17
CA GLN A 4 -15.43 -13.01 2.96
C GLN A 4 -14.35 -12.20 2.24
N VAL A 5 -13.58 -11.42 2.99
CA VAL A 5 -12.50 -10.55 2.48
C VAL A 5 -11.35 -10.58 3.48
N SER A 6 -10.13 -10.34 2.98
CA SER A 6 -8.95 -10.16 3.82
C SER A 6 -8.58 -8.69 3.93
N ILE A 7 -7.88 -8.30 4.99
CA ILE A 7 -7.36 -6.93 5.17
C ILE A 7 -5.85 -6.99 5.25
N VAL A 8 -5.18 -6.22 4.39
CA VAL A 8 -3.73 -5.99 4.45
C VAL A 8 -3.47 -4.60 5.02
N TYR A 9 -2.58 -4.54 6.00
CA TYR A 9 -2.15 -3.30 6.67
C TYR A 9 -0.75 -2.92 6.19
N LEU A 10 -0.59 -1.68 5.75
CA LEU A 10 0.68 -1.10 5.31
C LEU A 10 1.06 0.06 6.23
N ASP A 11 2.23 -0.04 6.85
CA ASP A 11 2.81 1.01 7.69
C ASP A 11 4.06 1.58 6.99
N ILE A 12 4.11 2.90 6.77
CA ILE A 12 5.23 3.58 6.12
C ILE A 12 5.71 4.71 7.01
N ARG A 13 7.00 4.65 7.39
CA ARG A 13 7.66 5.64 8.23
C ARG A 13 8.89 6.20 7.51
N TYR A 14 9.00 7.51 7.44
CA TYR A 14 10.23 8.17 7.00
C TYR A 14 11.25 8.16 8.14
N LEU A 15 12.47 7.68 7.88
CA LEU A 15 13.52 7.51 8.89
C LEU A 15 14.65 8.56 8.81
N GLY A 16 14.56 9.56 7.92
CA GLY A 16 15.57 10.62 7.81
C GLY A 16 15.45 11.67 8.91
N GLU A 17 16.46 12.53 9.05
CA GLU A 17 16.60 13.47 10.18
C GLU A 17 15.47 14.53 10.24
N ASP A 18 14.88 14.89 9.10
CA ASP A 18 13.87 15.96 8.99
C ASP A 18 12.42 15.49 9.23
N GLN A 19 12.20 14.48 10.09
CA GLN A 19 10.87 13.87 10.30
C GLN A 19 9.76 14.88 10.65
N HIS A 20 10.10 16.00 11.28
CA HIS A 20 9.14 17.03 11.71
C HIS A 20 8.71 17.99 10.60
N GLU A 21 9.47 18.06 9.50
CA GLU A 21 9.24 19.00 8.40
C GLU A 21 8.61 18.33 7.18
N ILE A 22 8.50 17.00 7.20
CA ILE A 22 8.03 16.21 6.05
C ILE A 22 6.57 15.80 6.25
N HIS A 23 5.80 15.95 5.17
CA HIS A 23 4.45 15.40 5.03
C HIS A 23 4.45 14.28 4.01
N LEU A 24 4.42 13.04 4.50
CA LEU A 24 4.43 11.84 3.69
C LEU A 24 3.03 11.56 3.15
N LYS A 25 2.89 11.65 1.83
CA LYS A 25 1.66 11.30 1.12
C LYS A 25 1.92 10.05 0.28
N SER A 26 1.56 8.88 0.80
CA SER A 26 1.64 7.65 0.00
C SER A 26 0.48 7.63 -0.99
N ASN A 27 0.75 7.73 -2.29
CA ASN A 27 -0.26 7.54 -3.33
C ASN A 27 -0.02 6.18 -3.99
N LEU A 28 -0.08 5.14 -3.18
CA LEU A 28 0.20 3.77 -3.61
C LEU A 28 -1.10 2.95 -3.73
N MET A 29 -1.11 1.95 -4.60
CA MET A 29 -2.07 0.86 -4.62
C MET A 29 -1.32 -0.43 -4.30
N LEU A 30 -2.06 -1.43 -3.82
CA LEU A 30 -1.52 -2.77 -3.62
C LEU A 30 -1.93 -3.61 -4.82
N GLU A 31 -1.00 -4.41 -5.34
CA GLU A 31 -1.27 -5.42 -6.37
C GLU A 31 -0.83 -6.77 -5.82
N GLY A 32 -1.71 -7.77 -5.88
CA GLY A 32 -1.38 -9.16 -5.54
C GLY A 32 -0.88 -9.89 -6.78
N ILE A 33 0.28 -10.54 -6.68
CA ILE A 33 0.93 -11.29 -7.76
C ILE A 33 0.96 -12.75 -7.34
N GLY A 34 0.23 -13.61 -8.06
CA GLY A 34 0.12 -15.03 -7.75
C GLY A 34 -0.76 -15.77 -8.76
N GLU A 35 -1.07 -17.04 -8.49
CA GLU A 35 -1.93 -17.85 -9.35
C GLU A 35 -3.38 -17.35 -9.38
N GLN A 36 -3.86 -16.76 -8.28
CA GLN A 36 -5.17 -16.16 -8.17
C GLN A 36 -5.06 -14.64 -8.24
N ASN A 37 -5.89 -14.03 -9.09
CA ASN A 37 -6.04 -12.58 -9.13
C ASN A 37 -6.81 -12.11 -7.90
N HIS A 38 -6.23 -11.15 -7.19
CA HIS A 38 -6.86 -10.47 -6.06
C HIS A 38 -7.09 -8.99 -6.38
N ASP A 39 -8.32 -8.54 -6.19
CA ASP A 39 -8.68 -7.13 -6.21
C ASP A 39 -8.35 -6.49 -4.87
N ALA A 40 -7.45 -5.51 -4.88
CA ALA A 40 -7.14 -4.69 -3.72
C ALA A 40 -7.80 -3.31 -3.82
N ARG A 41 -8.58 -2.94 -2.80
CA ARG A 41 -9.23 -1.63 -2.71
C ARG A 41 -8.81 -0.91 -1.43
N ILE A 42 -8.62 0.40 -1.53
CA ILE A 42 -8.33 1.22 -0.34
C ILE A 42 -9.53 1.14 0.61
N HIS A 43 -9.27 0.71 1.83
CA HIS A 43 -10.26 0.63 2.90
C HIS A 43 -10.15 1.79 3.89
N GLY A 44 -8.92 2.18 4.21
CA GLY A 44 -8.65 3.23 5.18
C GLY A 44 -7.27 3.82 4.98
N THR A 45 -7.12 5.07 5.39
CA THR A 45 -5.82 5.77 5.48
C THR A 45 -5.78 6.53 6.79
N ARG A 46 -4.66 6.43 7.49
CA ARG A 46 -4.39 7.13 8.76
C ARG A 46 -2.95 7.64 8.76
N GLY A 47 -2.59 8.38 9.81
CA GLY A 47 -1.27 9.00 9.98
C GLY A 47 -1.21 10.46 9.54
N GLY A 48 -0.03 11.05 9.69
CA GLY A 48 0.28 12.45 9.42
C GLY A 48 1.76 12.74 9.67
N GLY A 49 2.28 13.81 9.07
CA GLY A 49 3.72 14.12 9.13
C GLY A 49 4.56 13.06 8.40
N SER A 50 5.59 12.54 9.05
CA SER A 50 6.53 11.53 8.53
C SER A 50 6.00 10.09 8.52
N HIS A 51 4.75 9.86 8.93
CA HIS A 51 4.16 8.53 9.10
C HIS A 51 2.80 8.44 8.41
N THR A 52 2.58 7.36 7.65
CA THR A 52 1.25 7.02 7.11
C THR A 52 0.96 5.55 7.24
N GLU A 53 -0.30 5.25 7.52
CA GLU A 53 -0.86 3.91 7.58
C GLU A 53 -1.93 3.77 6.50
N ARG A 54 -1.98 2.62 5.85
CA ARG A 54 -3.01 2.30 4.87
C ARG A 54 -3.55 0.89 5.07
N GLN A 55 -4.83 0.73 4.79
CA GLN A 55 -5.53 -0.54 4.83
C GLN A 55 -6.09 -0.85 3.44
N PHE A 56 -5.89 -2.08 3.00
CA PHE A 56 -6.44 -2.59 1.75
C PHE A 56 -7.39 -3.75 2.04
N LEU A 57 -8.60 -3.68 1.47
CA LEU A 57 -9.51 -4.82 1.39
C LEU A 57 -9.15 -5.65 0.17
N ILE A 58 -8.94 -6.95 0.38
CA ILE A 58 -8.56 -7.91 -0.65
C ILE A 58 -9.71 -8.88 -0.89
N SER A 59 -10.14 -8.98 -2.15
CA SER A 59 -11.15 -9.94 -2.60
C SER A 59 -10.68 -10.65 -3.87
N PRO A 60 -10.79 -11.98 -3.98
CA PRO A 60 -11.24 -12.91 -2.94
C PRO A 60 -10.29 -12.93 -1.72
N PRO A 61 -10.69 -13.54 -0.58
CA PRO A 61 -9.84 -13.66 0.59
C PRO A 61 -8.47 -14.21 0.25
N LEU A 62 -7.46 -13.71 0.96
CA LEU A 62 -6.13 -14.29 0.90
C LEU A 62 -6.17 -15.74 1.41
N PRO A 63 -5.38 -16.64 0.80
CA PRO A 63 -5.22 -17.99 1.31
C PRO A 63 -4.58 -17.99 2.70
N ASP A 64 -4.76 -19.09 3.44
CA ASP A 64 -4.16 -19.27 4.76
C ASP A 64 -2.61 -19.23 4.72
N THR A 65 -2.02 -19.53 3.57
CA THR A 65 -0.57 -19.52 3.33
C THR A 65 -0.21 -18.52 2.23
N LEU A 66 0.79 -17.67 2.46
CA LEU A 66 1.23 -16.65 1.50
C LEU A 66 2.44 -17.07 0.65
N GLU A 67 2.86 -18.34 0.68
CA GLU A 67 4.11 -18.83 0.05
C GLU A 67 4.19 -18.58 -1.47
N GLN A 68 3.02 -18.49 -2.13
CA GLN A 68 2.90 -18.27 -3.57
C GLN A 68 2.25 -16.92 -3.91
N LEU A 69 2.18 -16.02 -2.94
CA LEU A 69 1.58 -14.72 -3.11
C LEU A 69 2.58 -13.62 -2.76
N GLU A 70 2.87 -12.81 -3.75
CA GLU A 70 3.67 -11.61 -3.60
C GLU A 70 2.77 -10.38 -3.66
N PHE A 71 3.23 -9.29 -3.04
CA PHE A 71 2.54 -8.01 -3.11
C PHE A 71 3.48 -6.94 -3.66
N SER A 72 2.97 -6.17 -4.60
CA SER A 72 3.64 -5.00 -5.13
C SER A 72 2.92 -3.72 -4.71
N LEU A 73 3.69 -2.67 -4.46
CA LEU A 73 3.18 -1.32 -4.23
C LEU A 73 3.36 -0.51 -5.51
N ILE A 74 2.27 -0.22 -6.19
CA ILE A 74 2.28 0.52 -7.45
C ILE A 74 1.80 1.96 -7.25
N PRO A 75 2.31 2.95 -8.00
CA PRO A 75 1.77 4.30 -7.96
C PRO A 75 0.27 4.32 -8.34
N SER A 76 -0.53 5.06 -7.58
CA SER A 76 -1.91 5.36 -7.93
C SER A 76 -1.93 6.36 -9.09
N ALA A 77 -2.74 6.10 -10.11
CA ALA A 77 -2.86 6.90 -11.33
C ALA A 77 -3.24 8.38 -11.11
N MET A 78 -3.67 8.77 -9.91
CA MET A 78 -4.04 10.15 -9.55
C MET A 78 -2.89 11.18 -9.64
N PHE A 79 -1.64 10.78 -9.93
CA PHE A 79 -0.45 11.65 -9.88
C PHE A 79 0.36 11.80 -11.17
N ILE A 80 -0.18 11.44 -12.35
CA ILE A 80 0.53 11.65 -13.64
C ILE A 80 0.89 13.14 -13.93
N GLU A 81 0.46 14.10 -13.10
CA GLU A 81 0.81 15.52 -13.25
C GLU A 81 2.13 15.95 -12.59
N ASN A 82 2.74 15.17 -11.69
CA ASN A 82 3.99 15.56 -11.02
C ASN A 82 5.15 14.61 -11.34
N LYS A 83 6.32 15.16 -11.69
CA LYS A 83 7.54 14.38 -11.97
C LYS A 83 7.86 13.45 -10.79
N ILE A 84 7.69 12.14 -11.00
CA ILE A 84 8.13 11.11 -10.06
C ILE A 84 9.66 11.15 -10.00
N ARG A 85 10.22 11.37 -8.81
CA ARG A 85 11.66 11.17 -8.56
C ARG A 85 11.79 9.85 -7.83
N GLU A 86 12.29 8.84 -8.54
CA GLU A 86 12.67 7.56 -7.94
C GLU A 86 13.84 7.77 -6.98
N VAL A 87 13.72 7.21 -5.77
CA VAL A 87 14.80 7.17 -4.77
C VAL A 87 15.03 5.70 -4.46
N VAL A 88 16.20 5.19 -4.88
CA VAL A 88 16.69 3.88 -4.49
C VAL A 88 17.38 4.04 -3.15
N LEU A 89 17.00 3.23 -2.16
CA LEU A 89 17.66 3.18 -0.86
C LEU A 89 18.77 2.11 -0.94
N ASP A 90 20.00 2.50 -0.60
CA ASP A 90 21.16 1.60 -0.42
C ASP A 90 21.02 0.71 0.83
#